data_AF-A0A6A6UZR3-F1
#
_entry.id   AF-A0A6A6UZR3-F1
#
_cell.length_a   1.000
_cell.length_b   1.000
_cell.length_c   1.000
_cell.angle_alpha   90.00
_cell.angle_beta   90.00
_cell.angle_gamma   90.00
#
_symmetry.space_group_name_H-M   'P 1'
#
loop_
_entity.id
_entity.type
_entity.pdbx_description
1 polymer ?
#
loop_
_entity_poly.entity_id
_entity_poly.type
_entity_poly.pdbx_seq_one_letter_code
_entity_poly.pdbx_strand_id
1 'polypeptide(L)'
;RKWGFTIYRIAYGPGSDQHWQTVLDKIHTQISEDTVGCHPADAAAQQVLELFHLDARSDPALDGLDQSQLRQLYKDAVGGQPMGADDPIRRVFLLVDDEVMESVSRKDFFIKCVEVDYDPAKYKPHPR
;
A
#
# COMPACT_ATOMS: atom_id res chain seq x y z
N ARG A 1 -17.78 -7.60 2.19
CA ARG A 1 -17.06 -6.32 2.35
C ARG A 1 -15.67 -6.53 1.77
N LYS A 2 -15.22 -5.72 0.81
CA LYS A 2 -13.85 -5.82 0.29
C LYS A 2 -12.87 -5.38 1.39
N TRP A 3 -11.68 -5.94 1.40
CA TRP A 3 -10.58 -5.53 2.29
C TRP A 3 -9.31 -5.31 1.48
N GLY A 4 -8.35 -4.60 2.06
CA GLY A 4 -7.07 -4.33 1.44
C GLY A 4 -6.61 -2.91 1.76
N PHE A 5 -5.83 -2.33 0.85
CA PHE A 5 -5.11 -1.09 1.10
C PHE A 5 -5.27 -0.12 -0.06
N THR A 6 -5.30 1.17 0.27
CA THR A 6 -5.00 2.21 -0.70
C THR A 6 -3.48 2.28 -0.86
N ILE A 7 -3.01 2.34 -2.10
CA ILE A 7 -1.60 2.43 -2.45
C ILE A 7 -1.36 3.66 -3.33
N TYR A 8 -0.48 4.55 -2.89
CA TYR A 8 -0.12 5.76 -3.63
C TYR A 8 1.23 5.57 -4.33
N ARG A 9 1.27 5.90 -5.63
CA ARG A 9 2.50 6.10 -6.38
C ARG A 9 2.84 7.59 -6.43
N ILE A 10 4.05 7.91 -5.98
CA ILE A 10 4.61 9.28 -6.08
C ILE A 10 5.88 9.35 -6.91
N ALA A 11 6.42 8.22 -7.36
CA ALA A 11 7.61 8.14 -8.20
C ALA A 11 7.25 7.96 -9.67
N TYR A 12 7.63 8.96 -10.47
CA TYR A 12 7.39 9.00 -11.91
C TYR A 12 8.72 9.22 -12.67
N GLY A 13 8.83 8.59 -13.85
CA GLY A 13 10.04 8.61 -14.65
C GLY A 13 10.08 7.50 -15.70
N PRO A 14 11.12 7.42 -16.55
CA PRO A 14 11.25 6.38 -17.56
C PRO A 14 11.17 4.98 -16.95
N GLY A 15 10.28 4.12 -17.46
CA GLY A 15 10.10 2.74 -16.98
C GLY A 15 9.33 2.58 -15.66
N SER A 16 8.96 3.68 -14.99
CA SER A 16 8.24 3.63 -13.70
C SER A 16 6.86 2.98 -13.79
N ASP A 17 6.20 3.00 -14.96
CA ASP A 17 4.91 2.30 -15.16
C ASP A 17 5.06 0.78 -15.08
N GLN A 18 6.15 0.24 -15.63
CA GLN A 18 6.44 -1.19 -15.56
C GLN A 18 6.82 -1.61 -14.14
N HIS A 19 7.62 -0.78 -13.45
CA HIS A 19 7.93 -1.01 -12.04
C HIS A 19 6.67 -0.94 -11.18
N TRP A 20 5.80 0.04 -11.41
CA TRP A 20 4.50 0.15 -10.75
C TRP A 20 3.66 -1.12 -10.90
N GLN A 21 3.49 -1.62 -12.12
CA GLN A 21 2.76 -2.87 -12.35
C GLN A 21 3.42 -4.05 -11.61
N THR A 22 4.76 -4.12 -11.63
CA THR A 22 5.51 -5.16 -10.92
C THR A 22 5.29 -5.09 -9.40
N VAL A 23 5.16 -3.89 -8.81
CA VAL A 23 4.84 -3.74 -7.38
C VAL A 23 3.45 -4.31 -7.09
N LEU A 24 2.44 -3.94 -7.88
CA LEU A 24 1.07 -4.42 -7.69
C LEU A 24 1.00 -5.95 -7.81
N ASP A 25 1.63 -6.52 -8.84
CA ASP A 25 1.67 -7.96 -9.07
C ASP A 25 2.35 -8.68 -7.90
N LYS A 26 3.49 -8.17 -7.41
CA LYS A 26 4.19 -8.74 -6.25
C LYS A 26 3.35 -8.74 -4.98
N ILE A 27 2.60 -7.67 -4.71
CA ILE A 27 1.72 -7.61 -3.53
C ILE A 27 0.62 -8.68 -3.65
N HIS A 28 0.00 -8.80 -4.84
CA HIS A 28 -1.00 -9.84 -5.08
C HIS A 28 -0.43 -11.26 -4.94
N THR A 29 0.77 -11.52 -5.47
CA THR A 29 1.45 -12.80 -5.33
C THR A 29 1.75 -13.11 -3.87
N GLN A 30 2.36 -12.18 -3.13
CA GLN A 30 2.70 -12.39 -1.72
C GLN A 30 1.45 -12.69 -0.87
N ILE A 31 0.37 -11.94 -1.07
CA ILE A 31 -0.88 -12.17 -0.31
C ILE A 31 -1.50 -13.52 -0.66
N SER A 32 -1.44 -13.92 -1.93
CA SER A 32 -1.90 -15.23 -2.36
C SER A 32 -1.06 -16.35 -1.72
N GLU A 33 0.26 -16.21 -1.71
CA GLU A 33 1.17 -17.17 -1.09
C GLU A 33 0.98 -17.26 0.43
N ASP A 34 0.86 -16.12 1.12
CA ASP A 34 0.66 -16.07 2.57
C ASP A 34 -0.71 -16.64 2.99
N THR A 35 -1.74 -16.47 2.15
CA THR A 35 -3.11 -16.92 2.46
C THR A 35 -3.36 -18.39 2.07
N VAL A 36 -2.95 -18.80 0.87
CA VAL A 36 -3.13 -20.19 0.37
C VAL A 36 -2.05 -21.13 0.90
N GLY A 37 -0.82 -20.65 1.08
CA GLY A 37 0.31 -21.44 1.53
C GLY A 37 0.10 -22.09 2.90
N CYS A 38 -0.77 -21.52 3.74
CA CYS A 38 -1.18 -22.12 5.01
C CYS A 38 -2.18 -23.27 4.82
N HIS A 39 -3.20 -23.16 3.94
CA HIS A 39 -4.18 -24.22 3.69
C HIS A 39 -4.77 -24.16 2.26
N PRO A 40 -4.20 -24.89 1.28
CA PRO A 40 -4.57 -24.77 -0.13
C PRO A 40 -5.97 -25.29 -0.50
N ALA A 41 -6.60 -26.07 0.38
CA ALA A 41 -7.97 -26.58 0.21
C ALA A 41 -8.99 -25.80 1.05
N ASP A 42 -8.58 -24.71 1.71
CA ASP A 42 -9.49 -23.94 2.56
C ASP A 42 -10.31 -22.95 1.72
N ALA A 43 -11.60 -23.24 1.58
CA ALA A 43 -12.56 -22.36 0.93
C ALA A 43 -12.63 -20.98 1.61
N ALA A 44 -12.34 -20.87 2.91
CA ALA A 44 -12.27 -19.60 3.60
C ALA A 44 -11.04 -18.79 3.16
N ALA A 45 -9.89 -19.42 2.95
CA ALA A 45 -8.69 -18.76 2.41
C ALA A 45 -8.94 -18.21 1.00
N GLN A 46 -9.64 -18.97 0.15
CA GLN A 46 -10.05 -18.50 -1.19
C GLN A 46 -11.01 -17.31 -1.11
N GLN A 47 -12.02 -17.37 -0.23
CA GLN A 47 -12.95 -16.25 -0.02
C GLN A 47 -12.25 -14.99 0.50
N VAL A 48 -11.25 -15.14 1.38
CA VAL A 48 -10.44 -14.01 1.83
C VAL A 48 -9.68 -13.38 0.66
N LEU A 49 -9.07 -14.18 -0.21
CA LEU A 49 -8.36 -13.67 -1.39
C LEU A 49 -9.28 -13.00 -2.40
N GLU A 50 -10.46 -13.55 -2.66
CA GLU A 50 -11.45 -12.94 -3.57
C GLU A 50 -11.92 -11.55 -3.08
N LEU A 51 -11.90 -11.33 -1.77
CA LEU A 51 -12.27 -10.04 -1.17
C LEU A 51 -11.11 -9.03 -1.12
N PHE A 52 -9.87 -9.48 -1.40
CA PHE A 52 -8.70 -8.62 -1.38
C PHE A 52 -8.68 -7.66 -2.58
N HIS A 53 -8.44 -6.37 -2.32
CA HIS A 53 -8.34 -5.35 -3.34
C HIS A 53 -7.33 -4.27 -2.99
N LEU A 54 -6.49 -3.89 -3.96
CA LEU A 54 -5.66 -2.70 -3.89
C LEU A 54 -6.36 -1.52 -4.58
N ASP A 55 -6.66 -0.48 -3.81
CA ASP A 55 -7.09 0.81 -4.35
C ASP A 55 -5.84 1.57 -4.84
N ALA A 56 -5.47 1.33 -6.11
CA ALA A 56 -4.25 1.79 -6.72
C ALA A 56 -4.36 3.22 -7.26
N ARG A 57 -3.65 4.17 -6.64
CA ARG A 57 -3.67 5.60 -6.97
C ARG A 57 -2.35 6.04 -7.59
N SER A 58 -2.39 6.35 -8.89
CA SER A 58 -1.21 6.70 -9.69
C SER A 58 -1.45 7.91 -10.59
N ASP A 59 -2.24 8.88 -10.12
CA ASP A 59 -2.44 10.14 -10.83
C ASP A 59 -1.12 10.93 -10.88
N PRO A 60 -0.67 11.43 -12.04
CA PRO A 60 0.56 12.23 -12.15
C PRO A 60 0.61 13.45 -11.20
N ALA A 61 -0.54 13.97 -10.76
CA ALA A 61 -0.59 15.04 -9.76
C ALA A 61 -0.03 14.64 -8.37
N LEU A 62 0.20 13.34 -8.14
CA LEU A 62 0.81 12.81 -6.93
C LEU A 62 2.34 12.84 -6.96
N ASP A 63 2.96 13.22 -8.07
CA ASP A 63 4.41 13.23 -8.24
C ASP A 63 5.11 14.08 -7.17
N GLY A 64 6.08 13.47 -6.49
CA GLY A 64 6.91 14.13 -5.47
C GLY A 64 6.19 14.56 -4.19
N LEU A 65 4.93 14.17 -3.96
CA LEU A 65 4.22 14.52 -2.72
C LEU A 65 4.87 13.86 -1.49
N ASP A 66 4.98 14.61 -0.39
CA ASP A 66 5.47 14.08 0.87
C ASP A 66 4.40 13.27 1.63
N GLN A 67 4.82 12.53 2.66
CA GLN A 67 3.90 11.71 3.45
C GLN A 67 2.84 12.53 4.18
N SER A 68 3.10 13.78 4.57
CA SER A 68 2.13 14.63 5.26
C SER A 68 1.02 15.06 4.28
N GLN A 69 1.39 15.41 3.05
CA GLN A 69 0.45 15.71 1.97
C GLN A 69 -0.40 14.48 1.62
N LEU A 70 0.21 13.29 1.51
CA LEU A 70 -0.53 12.04 1.26
C LEU A 70 -1.49 11.67 2.40
N ARG A 71 -1.08 11.88 3.67
CA ARG A 71 -1.99 11.69 4.82
C ARG A 71 -3.21 12.60 4.71
N GLN A 72 -3.02 13.85 4.27
CA GLN A 72 -4.14 14.78 4.08
C GLN A 72 -5.05 14.34 2.94
N LEU A 73 -4.49 13.95 1.78
CA LEU A 73 -5.26 13.40 0.67
C LEU A 73 -6.09 12.18 1.06
N TYR A 74 -5.52 11.28 1.88
CA TYR A 74 -6.24 10.13 2.42
C TYR A 74 -7.42 10.58 3.30
N LYS A 75 -7.20 11.53 4.22
CA LYS A 75 -8.25 12.04 5.13
C LYS A 75 -9.36 12.76 4.38
N ASP A 76 -9.02 13.47 3.31
CA ASP A 76 -9.96 14.22 2.49
C ASP A 76 -10.65 13.34 1.42
N ALA A 77 -10.33 12.04 1.37
CA ALA A 77 -10.88 11.08 0.40
C ALA A 77 -10.75 11.55 -1.06
N VAL A 78 -9.65 12.23 -1.40
CA VAL A 78 -9.38 12.69 -2.77
C VAL A 78 -9.19 11.48 -3.67
N GLY A 79 -9.91 11.41 -4.79
CA GLY A 79 -9.92 10.22 -5.65
C GLY A 79 -10.89 9.11 -5.18
N GLY A 80 -11.71 9.39 -4.17
CA GLY A 80 -12.71 8.47 -3.62
C GLY A 80 -12.34 7.94 -2.24
N GLN A 81 -13.30 7.22 -1.61
CA GLN A 81 -13.13 6.66 -0.27
C GLN A 81 -11.94 5.67 -0.24
N PRO A 82 -10.88 5.94 0.54
CA PRO A 82 -9.75 5.02 0.66
C PRO A 82 -10.15 3.71 1.32
N MET A 83 -9.45 2.63 0.98
CA MET A 83 -9.57 1.36 1.68
C MET A 83 -9.11 1.52 3.13
N GLY A 84 -9.87 0.94 4.06
CA GLY A 84 -9.58 0.98 5.49
C GLY A 84 -9.88 2.32 6.19
N ALA A 85 -10.45 3.31 5.50
CA ALA A 85 -10.70 4.63 6.08
C ALA A 85 -11.68 4.62 7.27
N ASP A 86 -12.56 3.63 7.33
CA ASP A 86 -13.52 3.44 8.43
C ASP A 86 -12.96 2.63 9.60
N ASP A 87 -11.71 2.14 9.52
CA ASP A 87 -11.08 1.38 10.61
C ASP A 87 -10.61 2.36 11.69
N PRO A 88 -11.21 2.34 12.91
CA PRO A 88 -10.85 3.29 13.95
C PRO A 88 -9.53 2.95 14.66
N ILE A 89 -8.95 1.77 14.40
CA ILE A 89 -7.77 1.26 15.11
C ILE A 89 -6.53 1.34 14.21
N ARG A 90 -6.66 1.09 12.90
CA ARG A 90 -5.50 1.08 11.97
C ARG A 90 -5.85 1.65 10.61
N ARG A 91 -5.69 2.97 10.47
CA ARG A 91 -5.71 3.65 9.16
C ARG A 91 -4.29 3.71 8.61
N VAL A 92 -4.02 2.88 7.61
CA VAL A 92 -2.73 2.80 6.93
C VAL A 92 -2.92 2.81 5.42
N PHE A 93 -1.94 3.35 4.70
CA PHE A 93 -1.83 3.22 3.25
C PHE A 93 -0.41 2.77 2.86
N LEU A 94 -0.30 2.20 1.67
CA LEU A 94 0.97 1.81 1.09
C LEU A 94 1.52 2.97 0.23
N LEU A 95 2.83 3.17 0.26
CA LEU A 95 3.53 4.21 -0.48
C LEU A 95 4.59 3.60 -1.40
N VAL A 96 4.55 4.00 -2.67
CA VAL A 96 5.57 3.70 -3.68
C VAL A 96 6.23 5.00 -4.11
N ASP A 97 7.38 5.27 -3.51
CA ASP A 97 8.30 6.34 -3.88
C ASP A 97 9.53 5.79 -4.60
N ASP A 98 10.51 6.63 -4.88
CA ASP A 98 11.68 6.26 -5.69
C ASP A 98 12.45 5.10 -5.06
N GLU A 99 12.55 5.07 -3.74
CA GLU A 99 13.26 4.01 -3.01
C GLU A 99 12.58 2.64 -3.19
N VAL A 100 11.24 2.61 -3.20
CA VAL A 100 10.47 1.39 -3.46
C VAL A 100 10.63 0.96 -4.93
N MET A 101 10.58 1.91 -5.86
CA MET A 101 10.80 1.61 -7.29
C MET A 101 12.20 1.03 -7.55
N GLU A 102 13.23 1.56 -6.90
CA GLU A 102 14.60 1.03 -6.98
C GLU A 102 14.69 -0.39 -6.40
N SER A 103 13.97 -0.65 -5.31
CA SER A 103 13.93 -1.96 -4.67
C SER A 103 13.44 -3.07 -5.60
N VAL A 104 12.47 -2.76 -6.48
CA VAL A 104 12.02 -3.66 -7.55
C VAL A 104 13.18 -4.04 -8.48
N SER A 105 13.99 -3.05 -8.88
CA SER A 105 15.15 -3.24 -9.76
C SER A 105 16.26 -4.07 -9.09
N ARG A 106 16.48 -3.86 -7.78
CA ARG A 106 17.48 -4.58 -6.98
C ARG A 106 17.07 -6.00 -6.59
N LYS A 107 15.82 -6.41 -6.85
CA LYS A 107 15.21 -7.67 -6.39
C LYS A 107 15.14 -7.83 -4.87
N ASP A 108 15.25 -6.74 -4.13
CA ASP A 108 15.09 -6.69 -2.68
C ASP A 108 13.80 -5.94 -2.36
N PHE A 109 12.67 -6.65 -2.50
CA PHE A 109 11.35 -6.04 -2.53
C PHE A 109 10.90 -5.62 -1.13
N PHE A 110 10.56 -4.34 -0.98
CA PHE A 110 9.86 -3.84 0.21
C PHE A 110 8.80 -2.83 -0.23
N ILE A 111 7.83 -2.58 0.66
CA ILE A 111 6.81 -1.56 0.47
C ILE A 111 6.75 -0.68 1.71
N LYS A 112 6.59 0.63 1.53
CA LYS A 112 6.44 1.55 2.66
C LYS A 112 4.99 1.52 3.13
N CYS A 113 4.79 1.35 4.43
CA CYS A 113 3.48 1.43 5.08
C CYS A 113 3.43 2.70 5.91
N VAL A 114 2.44 3.55 5.67
CA VAL A 114 2.31 4.86 6.31
C VAL A 114 1.05 4.88 7.16
N GLU A 115 1.22 5.18 8.44
CA GLU A 115 0.12 5.43 9.36
C GLU A 115 -0.46 6.82 9.13
N VAL A 116 -1.79 6.86 8.93
CA VAL A 116 -2.56 8.08 8.62
C VAL A 116 -2.63 9.02 9.82
N ASP A 117 -2.73 8.44 11.01
CA ASP A 117 -2.88 9.14 12.28
C ASP A 117 -1.57 9.28 13.05
N TYR A 118 -0.44 9.09 12.36
CA TYR A 118 0.87 9.27 12.94
C TYR A 118 0.99 10.65 13.58
N ASP A 119 1.22 10.65 14.88
CA ASP A 119 1.44 11.85 15.69
C ASP A 119 2.87 11.79 16.25
N PRO A 120 3.80 12.62 15.72
CA PRO A 120 5.18 12.60 16.18
C PRO A 120 5.31 12.96 17.67
N ALA A 121 4.37 13.70 18.25
CA ALA A 121 4.39 14.05 19.67
C ALA A 121 4.02 12.86 20.58
N LYS A 122 3.30 11.86 20.05
CA LYS A 122 2.96 10.62 20.77
C LYS A 122 3.96 9.50 20.53
N TYR A 123 4.84 9.67 19.54
CA TYR A 123 5.84 8.67 19.21
C TYR A 123 6.98 8.68 20.24
N LYS A 124 7.07 7.62 21.03
CA LYS A 124 8.24 7.34 21.87
C LYS A 124 9.14 6.36 21.10
N PRO A 125 10.32 6.80 20.62
CA PRO A 125 11.24 5.89 19.96
C PRO A 125 11.59 4.77 20.95
N HIS A 126 11.36 3.53 20.54
CA HIS A 126 11.79 2.38 21.32
C HIS A 126 13.29 2.19 21.06
N PRO A 127 14.15 2.16 22.09
CA PRO A 127 15.55 1.82 21.90
C PRO A 127 15.64 0.41 21.33
N ARG A 128 16.49 0.25 20.30
CA ARG A 128 16.80 -1.06 19.69
C ARG A 128 17.68 -1.89 20.62
#